data_AF-A0A2H5SGH4-F1
#
_entry.id   AF-A0A2H5SGH4-F1
#
_cell.length_a   1.000
_cell.length_b   1.000
_cell.length_c   1.000
_cell.angle_alpha   90.00
_cell.angle_beta   90.00
_cell.angle_gamma   90.00
#
_symmetry.space_group_name_H-M   'P 1'
#
loop_
_entity.id
_entity.type
_entity.pdbx_description
1 polymer ?
#
loop_
_entity_poly.entity_id
_entity_poly.type
_entity_poly.pdbx_seq_one_letter_code
_entity_poly.pdbx_strand_id
1 'polypeptide(L)'
;MLDRLPVEIVERIVAKILDTDLIAASKVDRVWWQEVRREAYKRWKNYAITIGWIDRLTEDQLYIMEKMLRNGMVVNPQERETIEHALSEHRWGGDPWGLDWEWNEWTQQE
;
A
#
# COMPACT_ATOMS: atom_id res chain seq x y z
N MET A 1 -28.23 -3.49 -12.48
CA MET A 1 -27.38 -2.63 -11.65
C MET A 1 -26.79 -3.53 -10.58
N LEU A 2 -25.46 -3.75 -10.56
CA LEU A 2 -24.85 -4.39 -9.39
C LEU A 2 -24.94 -3.35 -8.26
N ASP A 3 -25.66 -3.66 -7.19
CA ASP A 3 -25.70 -2.80 -6.02
C ASP A 3 -24.26 -2.63 -5.51
N ARG A 4 -23.78 -1.37 -5.48
CA ARG A 4 -22.47 -1.05 -4.93
C ARG A 4 -22.50 -1.35 -3.44
N LEU A 5 -21.56 -2.18 -2.99
CA LEU A 5 -21.36 -2.41 -1.56
C LEU A 5 -20.98 -1.08 -0.88
N PRO A 6 -21.52 -0.79 0.31
CA PRO A 6 -21.05 0.31 1.14
C PRO A 6 -19.53 0.21 1.38
N VAL A 7 -18.87 1.37 1.48
CA VAL A 7 -17.41 1.45 1.61
C VAL A 7 -16.90 0.68 2.83
N GLU A 8 -17.64 0.69 3.94
CA GLU A 8 -17.30 -0.02 5.17
C GLU A 8 -17.33 -1.55 4.99
N ILE A 9 -18.16 -2.04 4.07
CA ILE A 9 -18.20 -3.46 3.73
C ILE A 9 -16.98 -3.80 2.86
N VAL A 10 -16.65 -2.95 1.89
CA VAL A 10 -15.46 -3.14 1.04
C VAL A 10 -14.19 -3.14 1.88
N GLU A 11 -14.02 -2.18 2.79
CA GLU A 11 -12.89 -2.11 3.72
C GLU A 11 -12.73 -3.41 4.52
N ARG A 12 -13.83 -3.92 5.10
CA ARG A 12 -13.80 -5.18 5.87
C ARG A 12 -13.47 -6.40 5.02
N ILE A 13 -13.88 -6.42 3.75
CA ILE A 13 -13.54 -7.49 2.82
C ILE A 13 -12.05 -7.40 2.51
N VAL A 14 -11.58 -6.23 2.05
CA VAL A 14 -10.18 -5.97 1.66
C VAL A 14 -9.22 -6.30 2.81
N ALA A 15 -9.54 -5.90 4.03
CA ALA A 15 -8.73 -6.20 5.22
C ALA A 15 -8.54 -7.70 5.49
N LYS A 16 -9.42 -8.57 4.95
CA LYS A 16 -9.34 -10.03 5.09
C LYS A 16 -8.71 -10.73 3.88
N ILE A 17 -8.46 -10.03 2.78
CA ILE A 17 -7.82 -10.60 1.59
C ILE A 17 -6.33 -10.83 1.89
N LEU A 18 -5.77 -11.96 1.46
CA LEU A 18 -4.34 -12.25 1.59
C LEU A 18 -3.51 -11.30 0.71
N ASP A 19 -2.27 -11.00 1.09
CA ASP A 19 -1.41 -10.09 0.29
C ASP A 19 -1.24 -10.56 -1.16
N THR A 20 -1.20 -11.87 -1.36
CA THR A 20 -1.12 -12.49 -2.69
C THR A 20 -2.29 -12.11 -3.60
N ASP A 21 -3.48 -11.96 -3.03
CA ASP A 21 -4.74 -11.73 -3.75
C ASP A 21 -5.23 -10.28 -3.66
N LEU A 22 -4.68 -9.50 -2.72
CA LEU A 22 -5.09 -8.13 -2.39
C LEU A 22 -5.17 -7.24 -3.64
N ILE A 23 -4.16 -7.34 -4.49
CA ILE A 23 -4.01 -6.52 -5.68
C ILE A 23 -5.02 -6.91 -6.77
N ALA A 24 -5.43 -8.17 -6.84
CA ALA A 24 -6.45 -8.60 -7.80
C ALA A 24 -7.79 -7.93 -7.51
N ALA A 25 -8.09 -7.68 -6.24
CA ALA A 25 -9.30 -6.99 -5.81
C ALA A 25 -9.36 -5.51 -6.27
N SER A 26 -8.21 -4.88 -6.59
CA SER A 26 -8.16 -3.50 -7.08
C SER A 26 -8.82 -3.29 -8.44
N LYS A 27 -9.09 -4.37 -9.18
CA LYS A 27 -9.63 -4.33 -10.55
C LYS A 27 -11.15 -4.20 -10.62
N VAL A 28 -11.86 -4.23 -9.49
CA VAL A 28 -13.32 -4.25 -9.43
C VAL A 28 -13.91 -2.90 -9.83
N ASP A 29 -13.60 -1.84 -9.07
CA ASP A 29 -13.96 -0.45 -9.39
C ASP A 29 -13.08 0.55 -8.61
N ARG A 30 -13.37 1.85 -8.75
CA ARG A 30 -12.62 2.93 -8.06
C ARG A 30 -12.62 2.78 -6.53
N VAL A 31 -13.71 2.32 -5.93
CA VAL A 31 -13.81 2.16 -4.46
C VAL A 31 -12.90 1.02 -4.02
N TRP A 32 -12.97 -0.12 -4.71
CA TRP A 32 -12.07 -1.24 -4.44
C TRP A 32 -10.60 -0.89 -4.66
N TRP A 33 -10.28 -0.15 -5.70
CA TRP A 33 -8.91 0.31 -5.95
C TRP A 33 -8.40 1.18 -4.80
N GLN A 34 -9.22 2.12 -4.30
CA GLN A 34 -8.87 2.99 -3.17
C GLN A 34 -8.68 2.20 -1.87
N GLU A 35 -9.59 1.30 -1.54
CA GLU A 35 -9.49 0.50 -0.32
C GLU A 35 -8.32 -0.49 -0.36
N VAL A 36 -8.07 -1.13 -1.51
CA VAL A 36 -6.90 -2.01 -1.69
C VAL A 36 -5.60 -1.24 -1.53
N ARG A 37 -5.50 -0.04 -2.11
CA ARG A 37 -4.33 0.83 -1.95
C ARG A 37 -4.12 1.20 -0.47
N ARG A 38 -5.19 1.57 0.23
CA ARG A 38 -5.16 1.94 1.65
C ARG A 38 -4.71 0.78 2.53
N GLU A 39 -5.26 -0.41 2.30
CA GLU A 39 -4.89 -1.61 3.07
C GLU A 39 -3.46 -2.05 2.77
N ALA A 40 -3.01 -2.01 1.51
CA ALA A 40 -1.63 -2.31 1.13
C ALA A 40 -0.64 -1.41 1.88
N TYR A 41 -0.94 -0.12 1.97
CA TYR A 41 -0.15 0.84 2.74
C TYR A 41 -0.13 0.56 4.24
N LYS A 42 -1.30 0.25 4.80
CA LYS A 42 -1.43 -0.08 6.23
C LYS A 42 -0.60 -1.31 6.57
N ARG A 43 -0.63 -2.34 5.72
CA ARG A 43 0.18 -3.55 5.89
C ARG A 43 1.66 -3.27 5.77
N TRP A 44 2.06 -2.50 4.75
CA TRP A 44 3.46 -2.06 4.60
C TRP A 44 3.99 -1.36 5.86
N LYS A 45 3.21 -0.41 6.43
CA LYS A 45 3.56 0.27 7.70
C LYS A 45 3.61 -0.70 8.88
N ASN A 46 2.63 -1.60 8.99
CA ASN A 46 2.58 -2.58 10.08
C ASN A 46 3.77 -3.54 10.07
N TYR A 47 4.20 -3.99 8.88
CA TYR A 47 5.41 -4.81 8.76
C TYR A 47 6.66 -4.07 9.19
N ALA A 48 6.75 -2.76 8.92
CA ALA A 48 7.90 -1.94 9.36
C ALA A 48 7.96 -1.84 10.89
N ILE A 49 6.80 -1.64 11.53
CA ILE A 49 6.69 -1.49 12.99
C ILE A 49 6.91 -2.81 13.71
N THR A 50 6.33 -3.91 13.22
CA THR A 50 6.35 -5.24 13.89
C THR A 50 7.76 -5.78 14.06
N ILE A 51 8.66 -5.41 13.16
CA ILE A 51 10.01 -5.97 13.13
C ILE A 51 10.94 -5.18 14.04
N GLY A 52 10.64 -3.91 14.36
CA GLY A 52 11.50 -3.09 15.21
C GLY A 52 12.87 -2.77 14.59
N TRP A 53 13.10 -3.19 13.34
CA TRP A 53 14.28 -2.89 12.54
C TRP A 53 13.85 -2.01 11.37
N ILE A 54 14.04 -0.71 11.57
CA ILE A 54 13.95 0.32 10.53
C ILE A 54 14.90 0.02 9.34
N ASP A 55 15.98 -0.73 9.59
CA ASP A 55 17.07 -0.97 8.65
C ASP A 55 16.90 -2.17 7.70
N ARG A 56 15.76 -2.89 7.71
CA ARG A 56 15.51 -4.00 6.76
C ARG A 56 14.03 -4.16 6.42
N LEU A 57 13.71 -4.03 5.14
CA LEU A 57 12.41 -4.43 4.61
C LEU A 57 12.30 -5.96 4.56
N THR A 58 11.13 -6.51 4.91
CA THR A 58 10.84 -7.93 4.67
C THR A 58 10.48 -8.22 3.23
N GLU A 59 10.58 -9.49 2.85
CA GLU A 59 10.07 -9.99 1.58
C GLU A 59 8.59 -9.61 1.37
N ASP A 60 7.76 -9.65 2.42
CA ASP A 60 6.35 -9.23 2.35
C ASP A 60 6.20 -7.73 2.07
N GLN A 61 7.05 -6.87 2.66
CA GLN A 61 7.03 -5.44 2.37
C GLN A 61 7.46 -5.14 0.94
N LEU A 62 8.57 -5.75 0.51
CA LEU A 62 9.07 -5.61 -0.85
C LEU A 62 8.03 -6.14 -1.86
N TYR A 63 7.34 -7.23 -1.54
CA TYR A 63 6.27 -7.78 -2.36
C TYR A 63 5.13 -6.77 -2.53
N ILE A 64 4.62 -6.20 -1.43
CA ILE A 64 3.53 -5.21 -1.48
C ILE A 64 3.95 -3.99 -2.31
N MET A 65 5.16 -3.46 -2.06
CA MET A 65 5.70 -2.31 -2.77
C MET A 65 5.87 -2.59 -4.27
N GLU A 66 6.41 -3.74 -4.64
CA GLU A 66 6.52 -4.18 -6.04
C GLU A 66 5.16 -4.22 -6.72
N LYS A 67 4.15 -4.81 -6.07
CA LYS A 67 2.82 -4.91 -6.67
C LYS A 67 2.14 -3.55 -6.79
N MET A 68 2.29 -2.67 -5.81
CA MET A 68 1.74 -1.32 -5.91
C MET A 68 2.34 -0.57 -7.09
N LEU A 69 3.67 -0.62 -7.27
CA LEU A 69 4.36 0.03 -8.39
C LEU A 69 3.90 -0.53 -9.74
N ARG A 70 3.90 -1.85 -9.89
CA ARG A 70 3.56 -2.51 -11.17
C ARG A 70 2.11 -2.32 -11.60
N ASN A 71 1.19 -2.10 -10.65
CA ASN A 71 -0.24 -1.94 -10.93
C ASN A 71 -0.67 -0.47 -10.98
N GLY A 72 0.29 0.48 -11.03
CA GLY A 72 -0.02 1.92 -11.07
C GLY A 72 -0.72 2.40 -9.80
N MET A 73 -0.55 1.69 -8.69
CA MET A 73 -1.10 2.04 -7.38
C MET A 73 -0.12 2.91 -6.59
N VAL A 74 0.68 3.70 -7.29
CA VAL A 74 1.62 4.69 -6.76
C VAL A 74 1.25 6.03 -7.39
N VAL A 75 0.81 6.98 -6.58
CA VAL A 75 0.15 8.22 -7.07
C VAL A 75 1.07 9.41 -7.01
N ASN A 76 1.99 9.46 -6.03
CA ASN A 76 2.90 10.60 -5.90
C ASN A 76 4.35 10.23 -6.30
N PRO A 77 5.14 11.18 -6.82
CA PRO A 77 6.53 10.93 -7.22
C PRO A 77 7.44 10.46 -6.09
N GLN A 78 7.19 10.92 -4.85
CA GLN A 78 8.01 10.58 -3.67
C GLN A 78 7.83 9.11 -3.24
N GLU A 79 6.60 8.62 -3.26
CA GLU A 79 6.21 7.22 -3.04
C GLU A 79 6.88 6.34 -4.10
N ARG A 80 6.85 6.79 -5.36
CA ARG A 80 7.50 6.09 -6.45
C ARG A 80 9.00 5.96 -6.24
N GLU A 81 9.67 7.07 -5.94
CA GLU A 81 11.11 7.10 -5.68
C GLU A 81 11.47 6.20 -4.49
N THR A 82 10.72 6.27 -3.40
CA THR A 82 10.91 5.43 -2.22
C THR A 82 10.76 3.95 -2.55
N ILE A 83 9.72 3.58 -3.32
CA ILE A 83 9.47 2.19 -3.72
C ILE A 83 10.53 1.69 -4.69
N GLU A 84 10.85 2.45 -5.74
CA GLU A 84 11.86 2.09 -6.73
C GLU A 84 13.23 1.92 -6.08
N HIS A 85 13.59 2.81 -5.15
CA HIS A 85 14.84 2.73 -4.40
C HIS A 85 14.87 1.50 -3.47
N ALA A 86 13.82 1.27 -2.68
CA ALA A 86 13.68 0.08 -1.82
C ALA A 86 13.78 -1.24 -2.59
N LEU A 87 13.15 -1.32 -3.77
CA LEU A 87 13.22 -2.49 -4.65
C LEU A 87 14.60 -2.65 -5.30
N SER A 88 15.31 -1.56 -5.59
CA SER A 88 16.63 -1.62 -6.21
C SER A 88 17.71 -2.14 -5.24
N GLU A 89 17.67 -1.73 -3.96
CA GLU A 89 18.72 -2.06 -3.01
C GLU A 89 18.50 -3.40 -2.29
N HIS A 90 17.29 -3.97 -2.30
CA HIS A 90 16.89 -5.20 -1.56
C HIS A 90 17.26 -5.22 -0.06
N ARG A 91 17.80 -4.10 0.46
CA ARG A 91 18.37 -3.89 1.79
C ARG A 91 18.34 -2.39 2.05
N TRP A 92 17.20 -1.92 2.51
CA TRP A 92 17.06 -0.51 2.81
C TRP A 92 17.55 -0.22 4.22
N GLY A 93 18.59 0.60 4.38
CA GLY A 93 19.19 0.98 5.68
C GLY A 93 19.02 2.46 6.03
N GLY A 94 17.85 3.05 5.69
CA GLY A 94 17.49 4.42 6.01
C GLY A 94 16.31 4.50 6.98
N ASP A 95 15.91 5.71 7.38
CA ASP A 95 14.70 5.95 8.18
C ASP A 95 13.48 6.15 7.27
N PRO A 96 12.50 5.21 7.24
CA PRO A 96 11.37 5.30 6.31
C PRO A 96 10.38 6.40 6.74
N TRP A 97 10.60 6.99 7.92
CA TRP A 97 9.82 8.06 8.52
C TRP A 97 10.49 9.44 8.38
N GLY A 98 11.74 9.51 7.92
CA GLY A 98 12.50 10.76 7.74
C GLY A 98 12.10 11.57 6.50
N LEU A 99 11.21 11.00 5.67
CA LEU A 99 10.41 11.75 4.73
C LEU A 99 9.12 12.10 5.47
N ASP A 100 8.86 13.38 5.75
CA ASP A 100 7.62 13.88 6.37
C ASP A 100 6.38 13.39 5.59
N TRP A 101 5.92 12.18 5.90
CA TRP A 101 4.76 11.55 5.29
C TRP A 101 3.52 11.97 6.07
N GLU A 102 3.10 13.21 5.85
CA GLU A 102 1.72 13.57 6.16
C GLU A 102 0.82 12.84 5.15
N TRP A 103 0.18 11.78 5.62
CA TRP A 103 -1.03 11.29 4.98
C TRP A 103 -2.04 12.44 5.07
N ASN A 104 -2.10 13.26 4.03
CA ASN A 104 -3.25 14.11 3.83
C ASN A 104 -4.42 13.14 3.57
N GLU A 105 -5.30 12.96 4.56
CA GLU A 105 -6.58 12.27 4.44
C GLU A 105 -7.49 12.87 3.33
N TRP A 106 -6.99 13.84 2.57
CA TRP A 106 -7.70 14.79 1.71
C TRP A 106 -7.65 14.54 0.20
N THR A 107 -7.05 13.47 -0.33
CA THR A 107 -7.35 13.09 -1.74
C THR A 107 -8.71 12.37 -1.87
N GLN A 108 -9.68 12.78 -1.05
CA GLN A 108 -11.09 12.41 -1.09
C GLN A 108 -11.98 13.44 -1.79
N GLN A 109 -11.44 14.53 -2.36
CA GLN A 109 -12.29 15.50 -3.06
C GLN A 109 -12.28 15.31 -4.58
N GLU A 110 -13.44 14.78 -5.02
CA GLU A 110 -14.07 14.78 -6.36
C GLU A 110 -13.34 14.05 -7.52
#